data_AF-A0A948CXP0-F1
#
_entry.id   AF-A0A948CXP0-F1
#
_cell.length_a   1.000
_cell.length_b   1.000
_cell.length_c   1.000
_cell.angle_alpha   90.00
_cell.angle_beta   90.00
_cell.angle_gamma   90.00
#
_symmetry.space_group_name_H-M   'P 1'
#
loop_
_entity.id
_entity.type
_entity.pdbx_description
1 polymer ?
#
loop_
_entity_poly.entity_id
_entity_poly.type
_entity_poly.pdbx_seq_one_letter_code
_entity_poly.pdbx_strand_id
1 'polypeptide(L)'
;MREDKLLTVREVSRELGIAEKEVIDLAEQGRIQAYKIGGLYLRFKPEHIQEIRQEISKTVRSQEKVGFFDRLQDFFYFSDFYILSILIIILMLILVFRV
;
A
#
# COMPACT_ATOMS: atom_id res chain seq x y z
N MET A 1 17.50 -30.60 -1.46
CA MET A 1 16.69 -29.68 -0.64
C MET A 1 16.17 -28.57 -1.52
N ARG A 2 14.88 -28.21 -1.45
CA ARG A 2 14.36 -27.00 -2.09
C ARG A 2 14.69 -25.84 -1.16
N GLU A 3 15.41 -24.84 -1.66
CA GLU A 3 15.59 -23.57 -0.96
C GLU A 3 14.26 -22.83 -1.08
N ASP A 4 13.43 -22.89 -0.05
CA ASP A 4 12.14 -22.19 -0.05
C ASP A 4 12.42 -20.68 -0.05
N LYS A 5 12.38 -20.09 -1.25
CA LYS A 5 12.69 -18.69 -1.49
C LYS A 5 11.70 -17.82 -0.72
N LEU A 6 12.21 -17.14 0.31
CA LEU A 6 11.42 -16.21 1.11
C LEU A 6 11.10 -14.94 0.31
N LEU A 7 9.82 -14.61 0.25
CA LEU A 7 9.30 -13.41 -0.41
C LEU A 7 9.54 -12.17 0.45
N THR A 8 9.70 -11.05 -0.23
CA THR A 8 9.75 -9.70 0.36
C THR A 8 8.36 -9.08 0.43
N VAL A 9 8.20 -8.03 1.25
CA VAL A 9 6.96 -7.23 1.32
C VAL A 9 6.46 -6.81 -0.07
N ARG A 10 7.38 -6.39 -0.95
CA ARG A 10 7.06 -5.96 -2.32
C ARG A 10 6.50 -7.09 -3.19
N GLU A 11 7.10 -8.28 -3.10
CA GLU A 11 6.63 -9.44 -3.86
C GLU A 11 5.26 -9.89 -3.37
N VAL A 12 5.05 -9.91 -2.05
CA VAL A 12 3.76 -10.25 -1.43
C VAL A 12 2.68 -9.21 -1.78
N SER A 13 3.02 -7.93 -1.79
CA SER A 13 2.12 -6.85 -2.24
C SER A 13 1.64 -7.08 -3.68
N ARG A 14 2.54 -7.48 -4.59
CA ARG A 14 2.16 -7.81 -5.98
C ARG A 14 1.32 -9.08 -6.09
N GLU A 15 1.60 -10.08 -5.26
CA GLU A 15 0.90 -11.37 -5.30
C GLU A 15 -0.54 -11.27 -4.73
N LEU A 16 -0.71 -10.46 -3.67
CA LEU A 16 -1.99 -10.22 -3.01
C LEU A 16 -2.76 -9.03 -3.59
N GLY A 17 -2.11 -8.13 -4.34
CA GLY A 17 -2.73 -6.94 -4.93
C GLY A 17 -3.07 -5.85 -3.91
N ILE A 18 -2.40 -5.83 -2.76
CA ILE A 18 -2.64 -4.91 -1.64
C ILE A 18 -1.43 -3.99 -1.43
N ALA A 19 -1.61 -2.87 -0.73
CA ALA A 19 -0.53 -1.91 -0.51
C ALA A 19 0.58 -2.50 0.38
N GLU A 20 1.85 -2.08 0.19
CA GLU A 20 2.97 -2.56 1.02
C GLU A 20 2.73 -2.32 2.51
N LYS A 21 2.11 -1.19 2.87
CA LYS A 21 1.70 -0.87 4.23
C LYS A 21 0.68 -1.87 4.78
N GLU A 22 -0.33 -2.23 3.99
CA GLU A 22 -1.34 -3.23 4.38
C GLU A 22 -0.70 -4.61 4.58
N VAL A 23 0.30 -5.00 3.78
CA VAL A 23 1.07 -6.23 4.00
C VAL A 23 1.79 -6.20 5.35
N ILE A 24 2.37 -5.07 5.72
CA ILE A 24 3.06 -4.88 7.00
C ILE A 24 2.04 -4.93 8.15
N ASP A 25 0.93 -4.21 8.05
CA ASP A 25 -0.13 -4.19 9.06
C ASP A 25 -0.70 -5.59 9.28
N LEU A 26 -0.92 -6.37 8.22
CA LEU A 26 -1.39 -7.76 8.30
C LEU A 26 -0.37 -8.69 8.94
N ALA A 27 0.93 -8.45 8.70
CA ALA A 27 2.00 -9.19 9.35
C ALA A 27 2.10 -8.85 10.85
N GLU A 28 1.94 -7.57 11.22
CA GLU A 28 1.93 -7.12 12.61
C GLU A 28 0.71 -7.62 13.39
N GLN A 29 -0.44 -7.72 12.72
CA GLN A 29 -1.66 -8.31 13.27
C GLN A 29 -1.59 -9.85 13.39
N GLY A 30 -0.51 -10.48 12.91
CA GLY A 30 -0.34 -11.94 12.93
C GLY A 30 -1.26 -12.69 11.95
N ARG A 31 -1.90 -11.99 11.01
CA ARG A 31 -2.76 -12.59 9.97
C ARG A 31 -1.92 -13.29 8.90
N ILE A 32 -0.70 -12.80 8.66
CA ILE A 32 0.27 -13.38 7.74
C ILE A 32 1.53 -13.75 8.52
N GLN A 33 2.05 -14.96 8.34
CA GLN A 33 3.33 -15.36 8.94
C GLN A 33 4.49 -14.58 8.30
N ALA A 34 5.07 -13.67 9.08
CA ALA A 34 6.25 -12.92 8.70
C ALA A 34 7.42 -13.24 9.63
N TYR A 35 8.59 -13.46 9.04
CA TYR A 35 9.85 -13.66 9.76
C TYR A 35 10.59 -12.33 9.79
N LYS A 36 10.88 -11.81 10.99
CA LYS A 36 11.71 -10.61 11.16
C LYS A 36 13.19 -11.03 11.13
N ILE A 37 13.91 -10.65 10.08
CA ILE A 37 15.35 -10.86 9.99
C ILE A 37 16.06 -9.57 10.40
N GLY A 38 16.97 -9.66 11.38
CA GLY A 38 17.84 -8.55 11.79
C GLY A 38 17.08 -7.29 12.25
N GLY A 39 15.86 -7.44 12.76
CA GLY A 39 15.03 -6.34 13.26
C GLY A 39 14.31 -5.50 12.19
N LEU A 40 14.58 -5.70 10.88
CA LEU A 40 14.08 -4.79 9.83
C LEU A 40 13.60 -5.43 8.51
N TYR A 41 13.62 -6.76 8.36
CA TYR A 41 13.12 -7.40 7.14
C TYR A 41 12.00 -8.39 7.44
N LEU A 42 10.78 -8.08 6.99
CA LEU A 42 9.63 -9.00 6.99
C LEU A 42 9.75 -9.91 5.75
N ARG A 43 10.12 -11.17 6.00
CA ARG A 43 10.19 -12.24 4.99
C ARG A 43 8.99 -13.15 5.10
N PHE A 44 8.45 -13.59 3.97
CA PHE A 44 7.24 -14.40 3.90
C PHE A 44 7.48 -15.72 3.18
N LYS A 45 6.83 -16.80 3.63
CA LYS A 45 6.87 -18.07 2.92
C LYS A 45 5.85 -18.08 1.78
N PRO A 46 6.23 -18.43 0.55
CA PRO A 46 5.33 -18.39 -0.60
C PRO A 46 4.14 -19.34 -0.45
N GLU A 47 4.31 -20.51 0.18
CA GLU A 47 3.20 -21.45 0.37
C GLU A 47 2.04 -20.84 1.17
N HIS A 48 2.36 -20.17 2.28
CA HIS A 48 1.36 -19.54 3.15
C HIS A 48 0.66 -18.36 2.46
N ILE A 49 1.37 -17.58 1.64
CA ILE A 49 0.74 -16.45 0.93
C ILE A 49 -0.32 -16.95 -0.05
N GLN A 50 -0.06 -18.07 -0.71
CA GLN A 50 -1.00 -18.66 -1.68
C GLN A 50 -2.25 -19.23 -1.01
N GLU A 51 -2.10 -19.88 0.13
CA GLU A 51 -3.23 -20.43 0.90
C GLU A 51 -4.14 -19.31 1.44
N ILE A 52 -3.54 -18.27 2.03
CA ILE A 52 -4.30 -17.18 2.65
C ILE A 52 -4.85 -16.20 1.61
N ARG A 53 -4.35 -16.21 0.36
CA ARG A 53 -4.82 -15.33 -0.73
C ARG A 53 -6.34 -15.34 -0.88
N GLN A 54 -6.97 -16.51 -0.77
CA GLN A 54 -8.43 -16.63 -0.93
C GLN A 54 -9.21 -16.06 0.26
N GLU A 55 -8.67 -16.19 1.48
CA GLU A 55 -9.27 -15.67 2.71
C GLU A 55 -9.08 -14.15 2.80
N ILE A 56 -7.86 -13.66 2.56
CA ILE A 56 -7.53 -12.24 2.57
C ILE A 56 -8.31 -11.49 1.48
N SER A 57 -8.45 -12.05 0.27
CA SER A 57 -9.24 -11.38 -0.79
C SER A 57 -10.70 -11.15 -0.39
N LYS A 58 -11.29 -12.02 0.44
CA LYS A 58 -12.65 -11.83 0.97
C LYS A 58 -12.69 -10.81 2.11
N THR A 59 -11.72 -10.86 3.01
CA THR A 59 -11.64 -9.93 4.16
C THR A 59 -11.29 -8.51 3.73
N VAL A 60 -10.37 -8.35 2.77
CA VAL A 60 -9.95 -7.04 2.22
C VAL A 60 -11.11 -6.36 1.49
N ARG A 61 -11.89 -7.10 0.69
CA ARG A 61 -13.14 -6.58 0.09
C ARG A 61 -14.16 -6.10 1.12
N SER A 62 -14.16 -6.66 2.33
CA SER A 62 -15.06 -6.22 3.41
C SER A 62 -14.51 -5.03 4.20
N GLN A 63 -13.19 -4.78 4.15
CA GLN A 63 -12.53 -3.63 4.78
C GLN A 63 -12.29 -2.44 3.85
N GLU A 64 -12.63 -2.55 2.56
CA GLU A 64 -12.53 -1.50 1.54
C GLU A 64 -13.23 -0.18 1.90
N LYS A 65 -14.10 -0.13 2.90
CA LYS A 65 -14.71 1.14 3.36
C LYS A 65 -13.77 2.06 4.15
N VAL A 66 -12.58 1.62 4.55
CA VAL A 66 -11.65 2.46 5.35
C VAL A 66 -10.42 2.93 4.54
N GLY A 67 -10.10 2.32 3.39
CA GLY A 67 -8.82 2.57 2.71
C GLY A 67 -8.78 3.63 1.59
N PHE A 68 -9.90 4.13 1.08
CA PHE A 68 -9.88 5.09 -0.03
C PHE A 68 -9.50 6.51 0.42
N PHE A 69 -10.01 6.96 1.57
CA PHE A 69 -9.72 8.31 2.08
C PHE A 69 -8.28 8.44 2.60
N ASP A 70 -7.72 7.40 3.22
CA ASP A 70 -6.31 7.39 3.64
C ASP A 70 -5.36 7.39 2.44
N ARG A 71 -5.66 6.62 1.39
CA ARG A 71 -4.88 6.65 0.13
C ARG A 71 -4.98 7.99 -0.58
N LEU A 72 -6.17 8.63 -0.57
CA LEU A 72 -6.30 9.99 -1.09
C LEU A 72 -5.49 10.97 -0.23
N GLN A 73 -5.55 10.89 1.10
CA GLN A 73 -4.83 11.79 1.99
C GLN A 73 -3.31 11.68 1.84
N ASP A 74 -2.76 10.46 1.72
CA ASP A 74 -1.34 10.25 1.40
C ASP A 74 -1.00 10.86 0.02
N PHE A 75 -1.92 10.76 -0.95
CA PHE A 75 -1.74 11.38 -2.26
C PHE A 75 -1.75 12.91 -2.19
N PHE A 76 -2.63 13.50 -1.38
CA PHE A 76 -2.71 14.96 -1.18
C PHE A 76 -1.52 15.49 -0.35
N TYR A 77 -1.03 14.73 0.64
CA TYR A 77 0.14 15.11 1.44
C TYR A 77 1.43 15.04 0.62
N PHE A 78 1.61 13.98 -0.18
CA PHE A 78 2.74 13.86 -1.11
C PHE A 78 2.66 14.88 -2.25
N SER A 79 1.44 15.30 -2.64
CA SER A 79 1.21 16.24 -3.74
C SER A 79 1.05 17.70 -3.29
N ASP A 80 1.40 18.04 -2.05
CA ASP A 80 1.22 19.37 -1.46
C ASP A 80 1.77 20.50 -2.36
N PHE A 81 2.98 20.32 -2.91
CA PHE A 81 3.62 21.24 -3.84
C PHE A 81 2.89 21.34 -5.19
N TYR A 82 2.37 20.22 -5.69
CA TYR A 82 1.63 20.18 -6.97
C TYR A 82 0.26 20.86 -6.85
N ILE A 83 -0.42 20.70 -5.73
CA ILE A 83 -1.70 21.35 -5.45
C ILE A 83 -1.52 22.87 -5.35
N LEU A 84 -0.48 23.31 -4.63
CA LEU A 84 -0.15 24.73 -4.52
C LEU A 84 0.22 25.33 -5.89
N SER A 85 1.01 24.61 -6.69
CA SER A 85 1.40 25.10 -8.02
C SER A 85 0.21 25.21 -8.97
N ILE A 86 -0.71 24.25 -8.98
CA ILE A 86 -1.92 24.32 -9.81
C ILE A 86 -2.83 25.48 -9.39
N LEU A 87 -2.94 25.76 -8.08
CA LEU A 87 -3.70 26.89 -7.55
C LEU A 87 -3.14 28.22 -8.06
N ILE A 88 -1.81 28.38 -8.04
CA ILE A 88 -1.13 29.58 -8.54
C ILE A 88 -1.33 29.73 -10.05
N ILE A 89 -1.20 28.62 -10.80
CA ILE A 89 -1.42 28.63 -12.26
C ILE A 89 -2.86 29.05 -12.58
N ILE A 90 -3.86 28.51 -11.89
CA ILE A 90 -5.26 28.89 -12.08
C ILE A 90 -5.49 30.36 -11.73
N LEU A 91 -4.91 30.85 -10.62
CA LEU A 91 -5.00 32.26 -10.23
C LEU A 91 -4.42 33.18 -11.32
N MET A 92 -3.26 32.81 -11.88
CA MET A 92 -2.62 33.54 -12.97
C MET A 92 -3.49 33.53 -14.24
N LEU A 93 -4.03 32.37 -14.61
CA LEU A 93 -4.92 32.25 -15.76
C LEU A 93 -6.20 33.09 -15.58
N ILE A 94 -6.83 33.03 -14.40
CA ILE A 94 -8.01 33.85 -14.09
C ILE A 94 -7.67 35.33 -14.23
N LEU A 95 -6.53 35.78 -13.71
CA LEU A 95 -6.12 37.18 -13.82
C LEU A 95 -5.93 37.58 -15.29
N VAL A 96 -5.26 36.76 -16.10
CA VAL A 96 -5.03 37.03 -17.53
C VAL A 96 -6.31 37.04 -18.35
N PHE A 97 -7.28 36.16 -18.07
CA PHE A 97 -8.55 36.13 -18.82
C PHE A 97 -9.60 37.13 -18.30
N ARG A 98 -9.44 37.63 -17.06
CA ARG A 98 -10.34 38.61 -16.43
C ARG A 98 -9.93 40.05 -16.73
N VAL A 99 -8.63 40.30 -16.92
CA VAL A 99 -8.03 41.55 -17.41
C VAL A 99 -8.24 41.67 -18.91
#